data_AF-A0A524MPC0-F1
#
_entry.id   AF-A0A524MPC0-F1
#
_cell.length_a   1.000
_cell.length_b   1.000
_cell.length_c   1.000
_cell.angle_alpha   90.00
_cell.angle_beta   90.00
_cell.angle_gamma   90.00
#
_symmetry.space_group_name_H-M   'P 1'
#
loop_
_entity.id
_entity.type
_entity.pdbx_description
1 polymer ?
#
loop_
_entity_poly.entity_id
_entity_poly.type
_entity_poly.pdbx_seq_one_letter_code
_entity_poly.pdbx_strand_id
1 'polypeptide(L)' 'ATFGVVQTGWVPRLAITVYNRAVPAPGPLRLRFRVQVIRDGYADEICEAWDSEDRLVMQSTQMTALRIPPDATPLTDAR' A
#
# COMPACT_ATOMS: atom_id res chain seq x y z
N ALA A 1 10.36 -1.41 14.35
CA ALA A 1 11.21 -0.28 13.95
C ALA A 1 10.31 0.81 13.39
N THR A 2 10.49 2.06 13.80
CA THR A 2 9.78 3.21 13.22
C THR A 2 10.57 3.65 11.99
N PHE A 3 9.97 3.58 10.82
CA PHE A 3 10.58 4.07 9.59
C PHE A 3 10.22 5.54 9.41
N GLY A 4 11.21 6.40 9.17
CA GLY A 4 10.95 7.76 8.74
C GLY A 4 10.31 7.73 7.36
N VAL A 5 8.99 7.95 7.28
CA VAL A 5 8.28 8.04 6.01
C VAL A 5 8.40 9.48 5.53
N VAL A 6 9.03 9.70 4.39
CA VAL A 6 8.95 10.98 3.68
C VAL A 6 7.60 10.98 2.96
N GLN A 7 6.76 11.99 3.18
CA GLN A 7 5.62 12.24 2.31
C GLN A 7 6.12 12.76 0.96
N THR A 8 6.50 11.84 0.09
CA THR A 8 6.78 12.12 -1.32
C THR A 8 5.43 12.11 -2.03
N GLY A 9 5.07 13.19 -2.75
CA GLY A 9 3.73 13.37 -3.33
C GLY A 9 3.13 12.14 -4.05
N TRP A 10 3.24 12.08 -5.37
CA TRP A 10 2.74 10.93 -6.12
C TRP A 10 3.81 9.84 -6.24
N VAL A 11 3.43 8.59 -5.98
CA VAL A 11 4.29 7.42 -6.12
C VAL A 11 3.82 6.54 -7.29
N PRO A 12 4.58 6.45 -8.41
CA PRO A 12 4.17 5.70 -9.58
C PRO A 12 4.19 4.18 -9.37
N ARG A 13 3.04 3.54 -9.58
CA ARG A 13 2.90 2.09 -9.72
C ARG A 13 3.67 1.59 -10.95
N LEU A 14 4.50 0.58 -10.76
CA LEU A 14 5.22 -0.11 -11.84
C LEU A 14 4.46 -1.34 -12.34
N ALA A 15 3.91 -2.12 -11.41
CA ALA A 15 3.14 -3.32 -11.71
C ALA A 15 2.16 -3.60 -10.57
N ILE A 16 1.08 -4.30 -10.89
CA ILE A 16 0.13 -4.81 -9.90
C ILE A 16 -0.44 -6.14 -10.36
N THR A 17 -0.54 -7.09 -9.43
CA THR A 17 -1.30 -8.32 -9.60
C THR A 17 -2.47 -8.29 -8.64
N VAL A 18 -3.66 -8.65 -9.12
CA VAL A 18 -4.90 -8.66 -8.35
C VAL A 18 -5.57 -10.02 -8.49
N TYR A 19 -5.97 -10.60 -7.37
CA TYR A 19 -6.77 -11.80 -7.30
C TYR A 19 -8.16 -11.44 -6.75
N ASN A 20 -9.16 -11.52 -7.62
CA ASN A 20 -10.57 -11.45 -7.20
C ASN A 20 -10.99 -12.83 -6.68
N ARG A 21 -11.40 -12.89 -5.42
CA ARG A 21 -11.75 -14.15 -4.74
C ARG A 21 -13.25 -14.41 -4.73
N ALA A 22 -14.07 -13.35 -4.77
CA ALA A 22 -15.52 -13.43 -4.83
C ALA A 22 -16.12 -12.12 -5.34
N VAL A 23 -17.40 -12.16 -5.71
CA VAL A 23 -18.22 -10.94 -5.86
C VAL A 23 -18.59 -10.45 -4.46
N PRO A 24 -18.34 -9.18 -4.11
CA PRO A 24 -18.60 -8.68 -2.77
C PRO A 24 -20.09 -8.50 -2.49
N ALA A 25 -20.49 -8.70 -1.23
CA ALA A 25 -21.81 -8.27 -0.76
C ALA A 25 -21.98 -6.74 -0.91
N PRO A 26 -23.22 -6.24 -1.06
CA PRO A 26 -23.47 -4.81 -1.10
C PRO A 26 -22.97 -4.10 0.17
N GLY A 27 -22.26 -2.99 0.00
CA GLY A 27 -21.73 -2.18 1.09
C GLY A 27 -20.29 -1.73 0.89
N PRO A 28 -19.72 -1.02 1.87
CA PRO A 28 -18.33 -0.59 1.82
C PRO A 28 -17.36 -1.77 1.95
N LEU A 29 -16.20 -1.64 1.33
CA LEU A 29 -15.08 -2.56 1.55
C LEU A 29 -14.18 -2.03 2.67
N ARG A 30 -13.76 -2.92 3.57
CA ARG A 30 -12.69 -2.66 4.52
C ARG A 30 -11.36 -3.04 3.85
N LEU A 31 -10.42 -2.10 3.76
CA LEU A 31 -9.12 -2.33 3.13
C LEU A 31 -8.00 -2.37 4.17
N ARG A 32 -7.03 -3.27 3.99
CA ARG A 32 -5.77 -3.27 4.74
C ARG A 32 -4.61 -3.18 3.76
N PHE A 33 -3.81 -2.14 3.92
CA PHE A 33 -2.58 -1.95 3.18
C PHE A 33 -1.38 -2.28 4.07
N ARG A 34 -0.38 -2.95 3.50
CA ARG A 34 0.91 -3.21 4.15
C ARG A 34 2.04 -3.09 3.14
N VAL A 35 3.16 -2.54 3.60
CA VAL A 35 4.42 -2.53 2.87
C VAL A 35 5.35 -3.52 3.58
N GLN A 36 5.95 -4.46 2.86
CA GLN A 36 6.89 -5.41 3.44
C GLN A 36 8.33 -4.92 3.36
N VAL A 37 8.72 -4.36 2.22
CA VAL A 37 10.08 -3.94 1.90
C VAL A 37 10.06 -2.56 1.27
N ILE A 38 10.93 -1.70 1.77
CA ILE A 38 11.30 -0.43 1.15
C ILE A 38 12.81 -0.47 0.94
N ARG A 39 13.25 -0.44 -0.32
CA ARG A 39 14.68 -0.53 -0.64
C ARG A 39 14.98 0.05 -2.02
N ASP A 40 16.13 0.69 -2.14
CA ASP A 40 16.71 1.13 -3.42
C ASP A 40 15.76 1.99 -4.29
N GLY A 41 14.90 2.78 -3.65
CA GLY A 41 13.91 3.61 -4.34
C GLY A 41 12.65 2.86 -4.80
N TYR A 42 12.38 1.68 -4.22
CA TYR A 42 11.18 0.90 -4.50
C TYR A 42 10.48 0.46 -3.23
N ALA A 43 9.18 0.19 -3.33
CA ALA A 43 8.41 -0.46 -2.29
C ALA A 43 7.40 -1.44 -2.89
N ASP A 44 7.11 -2.51 -2.15
CA ASP A 44 5.93 -3.32 -2.38
C ASP A 44 4.74 -2.78 -1.57
N GLU A 45 3.53 -3.03 -2.07
CA GLU A 45 2.30 -2.78 -1.33
C GLU A 45 1.40 -4.00 -1.49
N ILE A 46 0.99 -4.57 -0.36
CA ILE A 46 -0.04 -5.61 -0.28
C ILE A 46 -1.33 -4.94 0.14
N CYS A 47 -2.40 -5.18 -0.62
CA CYS A 47 -3.74 -4.80 -0.25
C CYS A 47 -4.61 -6.04 -0.08
N GLU A 48 -5.43 -6.04 0.98
CA GLU A 48 -6.48 -7.02 1.21
C GLU A 48 -7.79 -6.28 1.40
N ALA A 49 -8.86 -6.77 0.77
CA ALA A 49 -10.19 -6.19 0.86
C ALA A 49 -11.20 -7.19 1.41
N TRP A 50 -11.96 -6.76 2.42
CA TRP A 50 -13.09 -7.49 2.98
C TRP A 50 -14.40 -6.77 2.69
N ASP A 51 -15.48 -7.51 2.42
CA ASP A 51 -16.81 -6.94 2.23
C ASP A 51 -17.58 -6.73 3.55
N SER A 52 -18.85 -6.33 3.43
CA SER A 52 -19.74 -6.07 4.56
C SER A 52 -20.13 -7.32 5.37
N GLU A 53 -19.90 -8.52 4.81
CA GLU A 53 -20.10 -9.81 5.48
C GLU A 53 -18.79 -10.39 6.03
N ASP A 54 -17.72 -9.58 6.08
CA ASP A 54 -16.38 -9.94 6.55
C ASP A 54 -15.67 -11.02 5.70
N ARG A 55 -16.04 -11.15 4.43
CA ARG A 55 -15.42 -12.09 3.49
C ARG A 55 -14.24 -11.44 2.79
N LEU A 56 -13.11 -12.13 2.68
CA LEU A 56 -11.98 -11.68 1.86
C LEU A 56 -12.34 -11.80 0.37
N VAL A 57 -12.52 -10.66 -0.30
CA VAL A 57 -13.01 -10.60 -1.69
C VAL A 57 -11.92 -10.25 -2.69
N MET A 58 -10.85 -9.58 -2.26
CA MET A 58 -9.72 -9.22 -3.13
C MET A 58 -8.40 -9.25 -2.35
N GLN A 59 -7.35 -9.69 -3.03
CA GLN A 59 -5.96 -9.48 -2.61
C GLN A 59 -5.14 -8.97 -3.78
N SER A 60 -4.21 -8.06 -3.51
CA SER A 60 -3.27 -7.57 -4.51
C SER A 60 -1.86 -7.40 -3.95
N THR A 61 -0.91 -7.42 -4.87
CA THR A 61 0.46 -7.00 -4.63
C THR A 61 0.85 -6.03 -5.73
N GLN A 62 1.35 -4.87 -5.32
CA GLN A 62 1.81 -3.79 -6.17
C GLN A 62 3.30 -3.55 -5.94
N MET A 63 4.01 -3.21 -7.01
CA MET A 63 5.36 -2.66 -6.95
C MET A 63 5.31 -1.18 -7.33
N THR A 64 6.04 -0.33 -6.61
CA THR A 64 6.05 1.11 -6.83
C THR A 64 7.45 1.69 -6.78
N ALA A 65 7.72 2.74 -7.57
CA ALA A 65 8.99 3.48 -7.51
C ALA A 65 8.84 4.74 -6.66
N LEU A 66 9.62 4.81 -5.58
CA LEU A 66 9.69 5.95 -4.68
C LEU A 66 10.56 7.05 -5.29
N ARG A 67 10.01 8.27 -5.39
CA ARG A 67 10.78 9.47 -5.73
C ARG A 67 11.05 10.23 -4.45
N ILE A 68 12.23 10.02 -3.87
CA ILE A 68 12.67 10.74 -2.67
C ILE A 68 13.51 11.92 -3.11
N PRO A 69 13.08 13.18 -2.88
CA PRO A 69 13.91 14.35 -3.12
C PRO A 69 15.24 14.26 -2.35
N PRO A 70 16.36 14.72 -2.92
CA PRO A 70 17.67 14.63 -2.27
C PRO A 70 17.76 15.40 -0.94
N ASP A 71 16.88 16.39 -0.73
CA ASP A 71 16.75 17.23 0.46
C ASP A 71 15.60 16.80 1.39
N ALA A 72 14.95 15.66 1.11
CA ALA A 72 13.86 15.16 1.91
C ALA A 72 14.31 14.87 3.36
N THR A 73 13.76 15.64 4.30
CA THR A 73 13.98 15.40 5.73
C THR A 73 12.95 14.36 6.22
N PRO A 74 13.38 13.26 6.87
CA PRO A 74 12.46 12.30 7.45
C PRO A 74 11.54 12.99 8.47
N LEU A 75 10.23 12.75 8.39
CA LEU A 75 9.30 13.16 9.44
C LEU A 75 9.76 12.51 10.76
N THR A 76 10.27 13.35 11.66
CA THR A 76 10.91 12.90 12.90
C THR A 76 9.94 12.82 14.07
N ASP A 77 8.68 13.22 13.87
CA ASP A 77 7.60 13.14 14.85
C ASP A 77 6.28 12.85 14.13
N ALA A 78 5.82 11.61 14.19
CA ALA A 78 4.42 11.28 13.97
C ALA A 78 3.88 10.79 15.31
N ARG A 79 3.23 11.70 16.05
CA ARG A 79 2.31 11.32 17.12
C ARG A 79 1.06 10.68 16.52
#